data_AF-A0A6L5QM60-F1
#
_entry.id   AF-A0A6L5QM60-F1
#
_cell.length_a   1.000
_cell.length_b   1.000
_cell.length_c   1.000
_cell.angle_alpha   90.00
_cell.angle_beta   90.00
_cell.angle_gamma   90.00
#
_symmetry.space_group_name_H-M   'P 1'
#
loop_
_entity.id
_entity.type
_entity.pdbx_description
1 polymer ?
#
loop_
_entity_poly.entity_id
_entity_poly.type
_entity_poly.pdbx_seq_one_letter_code
_entity_poly.pdbx_strand_id
1 'polypeptide(L)'
;MTFHSYCVIGRVLVAGCLSLLAARSAPAFAAPESFALMEYLYGRTGEGKEIPLGYLMVCVRMSEAGIMFSVDMPDSGQILQVETPVDDDHNGVASFHFDDDGWGNAGRGTFERKGQSGKLSLEPTGARPDANKNIRRNYGEYALSEGACIHGGEAVRAALPPPTVVSVHYLVRERAPAHLAETVALPVERVLSRLARITRLASATTNGVVDVEIQFEGETTARDLATVLAEIDQVHFGENVQIISRAVELRLARIPGYSEVGKL
;
A
#
# COMPACT_ATOMS: atom_id res chain seq x y z
N MET A 1 -2.07 69.49 -13.08
CA MET A 1 -0.75 69.76 -12.48
C MET A 1 -0.41 68.57 -11.59
N THR A 2 0.21 67.54 -12.16
CA THR A 2 1.66 67.25 -12.12
C THR A 2 2.14 66.81 -10.74
N PHE A 3 2.37 65.51 -10.61
CA PHE A 3 3.63 65.03 -10.05
C PHE A 3 4.19 63.98 -11.01
N HIS A 4 5.31 64.35 -11.63
CA HIS A 4 6.17 63.46 -12.39
C HIS A 4 7.13 62.79 -11.40
N SER A 5 7.22 61.46 -11.45
CA SER A 5 8.40 60.74 -10.95
C SER A 5 9.06 60.05 -12.13
N TYR A 6 10.23 60.57 -12.52
CA TYR A 6 11.12 59.96 -13.49
C TYR A 6 12.13 59.09 -12.75
N CYS A 7 12.32 57.86 -13.20
CA CYS A 7 13.50 57.07 -12.89
C CYS A 7 14.41 57.10 -14.12
N VAL A 8 15.61 57.68 -13.95
CA VAL A 8 16.66 57.75 -14.98
C VAL A 8 17.78 56.82 -14.55
N ILE A 9 17.96 55.70 -15.26
CA ILE A 9 19.22 54.95 -15.27
C ILE A 9 19.44 54.41 -16.69
N GLY A 10 20.59 54.80 -17.28
CA GLY A 10 21.35 53.99 -18.25
C GLY A 10 20.82 53.88 -19.68
N ARG A 11 21.51 54.56 -20.61
CA ARG A 11 21.35 54.42 -22.07
C ARG A 11 21.57 52.98 -22.56
N VAL A 12 20.50 52.26 -22.89
CA VAL A 12 20.44 51.31 -24.02
C VAL A 12 19.02 51.36 -24.59
N LEU A 13 18.92 51.71 -25.87
CA LEU A 13 17.71 51.55 -26.68
C LEU A 13 17.49 50.07 -26.95
N VAL A 14 16.44 49.47 -26.39
CA VAL A 14 15.84 48.24 -26.92
C VAL A 14 14.38 48.52 -27.21
N ALA A 15 14.07 48.63 -28.50
CA ALA A 15 12.72 48.54 -29.00
C ALA A 15 12.21 47.11 -28.78
N GLY A 16 11.02 46.97 -28.19
CA GLY A 16 10.41 45.66 -28.01
C GLY A 16 8.97 45.79 -27.54
N CYS A 17 8.03 45.50 -28.44
CA CYS A 17 6.62 45.29 -28.17
C CYS A 17 6.40 44.49 -26.87
N LEU A 18 5.83 45.12 -25.84
CA LEU A 18 5.12 44.37 -24.81
C LEU A 18 3.69 44.14 -25.31
N SER A 19 3.53 43.04 -26.04
CA SER A 19 2.22 42.40 -26.18
C SER A 19 1.76 41.96 -24.78
N LEU A 20 0.61 42.45 -24.33
CA LEU A 20 -0.16 41.82 -23.26
C LEU A 20 -0.55 40.41 -23.72
N LEU A 21 0.33 39.44 -23.48
CA LEU A 21 -0.06 38.04 -23.42
C LEU A 21 -0.71 37.83 -22.06
N ALA A 22 -2.04 37.89 -22.05
CA ALA A 22 -2.82 37.20 -21.05
C ALA A 22 -2.29 35.77 -20.97
N ALA A 23 -1.65 35.42 -19.86
CA ALA A 23 -1.38 34.04 -19.53
C ALA A 23 -2.76 33.38 -19.37
N ARG A 24 -3.26 32.80 -20.47
CA ARG A 24 -4.27 31.75 -20.40
C ARG A 24 -3.66 30.70 -19.49
N SER A 25 -4.19 30.60 -18.28
CA SER A 25 -4.08 29.40 -17.48
C SER A 25 -4.36 28.23 -18.42
N ALA A 26 -3.33 27.42 -18.69
CA ALA A 26 -3.53 26.14 -19.34
C ALA A 26 -4.63 25.41 -18.57
N PRO A 27 -5.58 24.74 -19.26
CA PRO A 27 -6.51 23.89 -18.55
C PRO A 27 -5.68 22.93 -17.70
N ALA A 28 -6.06 22.80 -16.43
CA ALA A 28 -5.57 21.71 -15.61
C ALA A 28 -5.83 20.44 -16.42
N PHE A 29 -4.78 19.83 -16.98
CA PHE A 29 -4.86 18.48 -17.48
C PHE A 29 -5.31 17.67 -16.26
N ALA A 30 -6.54 17.15 -16.31
CA ALA A 30 -6.97 16.14 -15.37
C ALA A 30 -5.84 15.11 -15.30
N ALA A 31 -5.31 14.87 -14.11
CA ALA A 31 -4.27 13.88 -13.92
C ALA A 31 -4.71 12.57 -14.60
N PRO A 32 -3.81 11.83 -15.27
CA PRO A 32 -4.19 10.61 -15.96
C PRO A 32 -4.95 9.70 -14.99
N GLU A 33 -6.15 9.27 -15.40
CA GLU A 33 -7.02 8.40 -14.64
C GLU A 33 -6.21 7.15 -14.27
N SER A 34 -5.82 7.08 -13.00
CA SER A 34 -4.92 6.07 -12.48
C SER A 34 -5.62 5.31 -11.37
N PHE A 35 -5.42 4.00 -11.38
CA PHE A 35 -5.92 3.10 -10.38
C PHE A 35 -4.75 2.38 -9.75
N ALA A 36 -4.76 2.27 -8.43
CA ALA A 36 -3.68 1.64 -7.69
C ALA A 36 -4.20 0.65 -6.65
N LEU A 37 -3.42 -0.39 -6.41
CA LEU A 37 -3.54 -1.30 -5.28
C LEU A 37 -2.15 -1.51 -4.71
N MET A 38 -2.08 -1.54 -3.38
CA MET A 38 -0.94 -2.08 -2.67
C MET A 38 -1.45 -3.11 -1.67
N GLU A 39 -1.14 -4.38 -1.90
CA GLU A 39 -1.60 -5.50 -1.07
C GLU A 39 -0.39 -6.25 -0.52
N TYR A 40 -0.38 -6.57 0.77
CA TYR A 40 0.70 -7.38 1.33
C TYR A 40 0.43 -8.85 1.08
N LEU A 41 1.35 -9.53 0.39
CA LEU A 41 1.24 -10.93 0.02
C LEU A 41 1.93 -11.85 1.02
N TYR A 42 1.31 -13.00 1.22
CA TYR A 42 1.87 -14.14 1.97
C TYR A 42 1.96 -15.36 1.06
N GLY A 43 3.09 -16.04 1.10
CA GLY A 43 3.35 -17.32 0.46
C GLY A 43 3.14 -18.47 1.44
N ARG A 44 3.04 -19.70 0.94
CA ARG A 44 3.15 -20.90 1.77
C ARG A 44 4.36 -21.73 1.35
N THR A 45 5.12 -22.19 2.33
CA THR A 45 6.19 -23.18 2.12
C THR A 45 5.60 -24.55 1.74
N GLY A 46 6.45 -25.47 1.28
CA GLY A 46 6.02 -26.86 1.00
C GLY A 46 5.44 -27.60 2.22
N GLU A 47 5.72 -27.11 3.43
CA GLU A 47 5.18 -27.61 4.69
C GLU A 47 3.87 -26.91 5.11
N GLY A 48 3.37 -25.98 4.29
CA GLY A 48 2.12 -25.25 4.54
C GLY A 48 2.27 -24.03 5.46
N LYS A 49 3.46 -23.74 5.99
CA LYS A 49 3.73 -22.52 6.78
C LYS A 49 3.62 -21.27 5.92
N GLU A 50 2.89 -20.27 6.40
CA GLU A 50 2.82 -18.96 5.75
C GLU A 50 4.10 -18.15 5.98
N ILE A 51 4.60 -17.52 4.92
CA ILE A 51 5.76 -16.64 4.92
C ILE A 51 5.39 -15.30 4.29
N PRO A 52 5.82 -14.16 4.84
CA PRO A 52 5.62 -12.87 4.19
C PRO A 52 6.41 -12.84 2.88
N LEU A 53 5.78 -12.38 1.79
CA LEU A 53 6.47 -12.16 0.51
C LEU A 53 6.82 -10.68 0.33
N GLY A 54 5.92 -9.77 0.71
CA GLY A 54 6.10 -8.31 0.60
C GLY A 54 4.85 -7.67 0.00
N TYR A 55 4.97 -6.50 -0.64
CA TYR A 55 3.82 -5.82 -1.27
C TYR A 55 3.70 -6.14 -2.76
N LEU A 56 2.51 -6.57 -3.18
CA LEU A 56 2.02 -6.47 -4.55
C LEU A 56 1.62 -5.02 -4.80
N MET A 57 2.22 -4.37 -5.78
CA MET A 57 1.77 -3.06 -6.24
C MET A 57 1.20 -3.18 -7.64
N VAL A 58 -0.08 -2.88 -7.80
CA VAL A 58 -0.72 -2.79 -9.11
C VAL A 58 -0.96 -1.33 -9.42
N CYS A 59 -0.58 -0.93 -10.62
CA CYS A 59 -0.88 0.37 -11.18
C CYS A 59 -1.49 0.18 -12.57
N VAL A 60 -2.62 0.85 -12.80
CA VAL A 60 -3.25 0.95 -14.11
C VAL A 60 -3.31 2.42 -14.46
N ARG A 61 -2.72 2.81 -15.58
CA ARG A 61 -2.83 4.17 -16.12
C ARG A 61 -3.58 4.15 -17.43
N MET A 62 -4.63 4.95 -17.51
CA MET A 62 -5.39 5.13 -18.73
C MET A 62 -4.91 6.40 -19.44
N SER A 63 -4.71 6.31 -20.75
CA SER A 63 -4.36 7.44 -21.61
C SER A 63 -5.04 7.29 -22.97
N GLU A 64 -5.03 8.35 -23.78
CA GLU A 64 -5.51 8.26 -25.18
C GLU A 64 -4.74 7.22 -26.00
N ALA A 65 -3.50 6.90 -25.62
CA ALA A 65 -2.65 5.97 -26.34
C ALA A 65 -2.87 4.50 -25.97
N GLY A 66 -3.55 4.21 -24.85
CA GLY A 66 -3.52 2.87 -24.28
C GLY A 66 -3.78 2.82 -22.78
N ILE A 67 -3.88 1.59 -22.28
CA ILE A 67 -3.87 1.31 -20.85
C ILE A 67 -2.54 0.65 -20.51
N MET A 68 -1.82 1.26 -19.61
CA MET A 68 -0.56 0.74 -19.10
C MET A 68 -0.80 0.03 -17.77
N PHE A 69 -0.39 -1.22 -17.71
CA PHE A 69 -0.38 -2.04 -16.51
C PHE A 69 1.04 -2.15 -15.96
N SER A 70 1.19 -1.88 -14.67
CA SER A 70 2.45 -2.08 -13.94
C SER A 70 2.12 -2.87 -12.68
N VAL A 71 2.50 -4.14 -12.66
CA VAL A 71 2.32 -5.05 -11.52
C VAL A 71 3.69 -5.40 -10.95
N ASP A 72 4.01 -4.88 -9.77
CA ASP A 72 5.22 -5.18 -9.03
C ASP A 72 4.92 -6.29 -8.01
N MET A 73 5.57 -7.44 -8.16
CA MET A 73 5.40 -8.57 -7.24
C MET A 73 6.59 -8.64 -6.27
N PRO A 74 6.33 -8.84 -4.98
CA PRO A 74 7.40 -8.92 -4.01
C PRO A 74 8.18 -10.23 -4.19
N ASP A 75 9.49 -10.16 -3.96
CA ASP A 75 10.48 -11.25 -4.00
C ASP A 75 11.15 -11.56 -5.37
N SER A 76 10.61 -11.11 -6.51
CA SER A 76 11.34 -11.20 -7.81
C SER A 76 12.17 -9.97 -8.15
N GLY A 77 11.84 -8.82 -7.55
CA GLY A 77 12.37 -7.52 -7.97
C GLY A 77 11.99 -7.15 -9.41
N GLN A 78 11.04 -7.86 -10.01
CA GLN A 78 10.59 -7.64 -11.38
C GLN A 78 9.18 -7.07 -11.42
N ILE A 79 9.08 -5.97 -12.15
CA ILE A 79 7.84 -5.28 -12.47
C ILE A 79 7.32 -5.90 -13.76
N LEU A 80 6.17 -6.55 -13.72
CA LEU A 80 5.41 -6.85 -14.92
C LEU A 80 4.86 -5.52 -15.45
N GLN A 81 5.58 -4.95 -16.41
CA GLN A 81 5.13 -3.79 -17.17
C GLN A 81 4.56 -4.29 -18.49
N VAL A 82 3.25 -4.18 -18.64
CA VAL A 82 2.56 -4.53 -19.88
C VAL A 82 1.85 -3.28 -20.36
N GLU A 83 2.32 -2.75 -21.48
CA GLU A 83 1.56 -1.79 -22.27
C GLU A 83 0.68 -2.58 -23.20
N THR A 84 -0.64 -2.47 -23.02
CA THR A 84 -1.59 -3.00 -23.99
C THR A 84 -2.24 -1.83 -24.71
N PRO A 85 -2.32 -1.85 -26.06
CA PRO A 85 -3.23 -0.95 -26.74
C PRO A 85 -4.63 -1.18 -26.17
N VAL A 86 -5.47 -0.14 -26.13
CA VAL A 86 -6.88 -0.32 -25.80
C VAL A 86 -7.48 -1.17 -26.91
N ASP A 87 -7.52 -2.49 -26.73
CA ASP A 87 -8.50 -3.30 -27.44
C ASP A 87 -9.82 -2.92 -26.79
N ASP A 88 -10.49 -1.99 -27.47
CA ASP A 88 -11.74 -1.36 -27.10
C ASP A 88 -12.87 -2.39 -27.28
N ASP A 89 -12.75 -3.53 -26.58
CA ASP A 89 -13.82 -4.50 -26.49
C ASP A 89 -14.95 -3.75 -25.79
N HIS A 90 -16.02 -3.48 -26.56
CA HIS A 90 -16.97 -2.35 -26.45
C HIS A 90 -17.74 -2.17 -25.12
N ASN A 91 -17.28 -2.77 -24.03
CA ASN A 91 -17.85 -2.80 -22.70
C ASN A 91 -16.96 -2.17 -21.62
N GLY A 92 -15.86 -1.49 -21.98
CA GLY A 92 -14.97 -0.84 -21.00
C GLY A 92 -14.12 -1.83 -20.20
N VAL A 93 -13.85 -3.00 -20.78
CA VAL A 93 -12.96 -4.03 -20.23
C VAL A 93 -11.72 -4.08 -21.11
N ALA A 94 -10.57 -3.77 -20.52
CA ALA A 94 -9.28 -3.93 -21.18
C ALA A 94 -8.75 -5.34 -20.93
N SER A 95 -8.09 -5.95 -21.91
CA SER A 95 -7.41 -7.23 -21.74
C SER A 95 -5.95 -7.14 -22.16
N PHE A 96 -5.10 -7.95 -21.53
CA PHE A 96 -3.69 -8.06 -21.87
C PHE A 96 -3.19 -9.48 -21.66
N HIS A 97 -2.08 -9.82 -22.32
CA HIS A 97 -1.35 -11.06 -22.07
C HIS A 97 0.07 -10.74 -21.63
N PHE A 98 0.71 -11.69 -20.97
CA PHE A 98 2.11 -11.64 -20.64
C PHE A 98 2.71 -13.04 -20.70
N ASP A 99 3.94 -13.13 -21.18
CA ASP A 99 4.63 -14.41 -21.36
C ASP A 99 5.51 -14.78 -20.15
N ASP A 100 5.84 -13.81 -19.31
CA ASP A 100 6.66 -13.98 -18.12
C ASP A 100 6.27 -12.97 -17.03
N ASP A 101 5.96 -13.46 -15.82
CA ASP A 101 5.71 -12.69 -14.59
C ASP A 101 6.99 -12.47 -13.76
N GLY A 102 8.15 -12.78 -14.32
CA GLY A 102 9.45 -12.79 -13.65
C GLY A 102 9.74 -14.09 -12.90
N TRP A 103 8.82 -15.06 -12.93
CA TRP A 103 8.98 -16.41 -12.40
C TRP A 103 8.82 -17.47 -13.50
N GLY A 104 8.79 -17.06 -14.76
CA GLY A 104 8.62 -17.93 -15.91
C GLY A 104 7.17 -18.40 -16.12
N ASN A 105 6.17 -17.73 -15.52
CA ASN A 105 4.77 -18.02 -15.79
C ASN A 105 4.21 -17.06 -16.85
N ALA A 106 3.43 -17.63 -17.77
CA ALA A 106 2.62 -16.84 -18.70
C ALA A 106 1.20 -16.68 -18.14
N GLY A 107 0.56 -15.56 -18.48
CA GLY A 107 -0.79 -15.26 -18.05
C GLY A 107 -1.53 -14.28 -18.95
N ARG A 108 -2.74 -13.99 -18.52
CA ARG A 108 -3.60 -12.95 -19.08
C ARG A 108 -4.19 -12.13 -17.95
N GLY A 109 -4.50 -10.88 -18.24
CA GLY A 109 -5.20 -10.00 -17.33
C GLY A 109 -6.36 -9.30 -17.99
N THR A 110 -7.38 -8.95 -17.20
CA THR A 110 -8.47 -8.07 -17.60
C THR A 110 -8.65 -6.97 -16.58
N PHE A 111 -8.97 -5.76 -17.04
CA PHE A 111 -9.29 -4.63 -16.19
C PHE A 111 -10.63 -4.05 -16.58
N GLU A 112 -11.56 -4.02 -15.63
CA GLU A 112 -12.90 -3.44 -15.79
C GLU A 112 -13.01 -2.20 -14.91
N ARG A 113 -13.34 -1.04 -15.52
CA ARG A 113 -13.59 0.20 -14.77
C ARG A 113 -15.06 0.34 -14.40
N LYS A 114 -15.34 0.74 -13.16
CA LYS A 114 -16.68 1.09 -12.65
C LYS A 114 -16.63 2.41 -11.88
N GLY A 115 -16.72 3.53 -12.60
CA GLY A 115 -16.62 4.86 -12.01
C GLY A 115 -15.23 5.13 -11.43
N GLN A 116 -15.14 5.28 -10.11
CA GLN A 116 -13.89 5.50 -9.36
C GLN A 116 -13.25 4.22 -8.82
N SER A 117 -13.84 3.06 -9.11
CA SER A 117 -13.24 1.76 -8.81
C SER A 117 -12.87 1.05 -10.11
N GLY A 118 -11.90 0.15 -9.99
CA GLY A 118 -11.51 -0.77 -11.04
C GLY A 118 -11.43 -2.19 -10.50
N LYS A 119 -11.57 -3.17 -11.38
CA LYS A 119 -11.33 -4.58 -11.06
C LYS A 119 -10.27 -5.10 -12.00
N LEU A 120 -9.15 -5.58 -11.47
CA LEU A 120 -8.14 -6.31 -12.24
C LEU A 120 -8.28 -7.80 -11.95
N SER A 121 -8.43 -8.61 -12.99
CA SER A 121 -8.40 -10.07 -12.87
C SER A 121 -7.15 -10.59 -13.58
N LEU A 122 -6.35 -11.42 -12.91
CA LEU A 122 -5.15 -12.07 -13.47
C LEU A 122 -5.36 -13.57 -13.50
N GLU A 123 -5.09 -14.21 -14.63
CA GLU A 123 -5.23 -15.65 -14.81
C GLU A 123 -3.98 -16.26 -15.47
N PRO A 124 -3.47 -17.41 -14.98
CA PRO A 124 -2.34 -18.07 -15.60
C PRO A 124 -2.78 -18.82 -16.87
N THR A 125 -2.06 -18.65 -17.97
CA THR A 125 -2.35 -19.30 -19.26
C THR A 125 -1.44 -20.49 -19.57
N GLY A 126 -0.34 -20.62 -18.82
CA GLY A 126 0.54 -21.78 -18.86
C GLY A 126 1.52 -21.76 -17.70
N ALA A 127 1.56 -22.84 -16.92
CA ALA A 127 2.68 -23.08 -16.02
C ALA A 127 3.76 -23.82 -16.83
N ARG A 128 4.99 -23.32 -16.87
CA ARG A 128 6.08 -24.21 -17.31
C ARG A 128 6.10 -25.44 -16.40
N PRO A 129 6.47 -26.64 -16.88
CA PRO A 129 6.49 -27.86 -16.06
C PRO A 129 7.34 -27.75 -14.78
N ASP A 130 8.32 -26.86 -14.80
CA ASP A 130 9.23 -26.48 -13.71
C ASP A 130 8.80 -25.21 -12.95
N ALA A 131 7.75 -24.52 -13.40
CA ALA A 131 7.25 -23.33 -12.74
C ALA A 131 6.64 -23.67 -11.37
N ASN A 132 7.07 -22.92 -10.36
CA ASN A 132 6.76 -23.17 -8.97
C ASN A 132 5.24 -23.05 -8.72
N LYS A 133 4.60 -24.19 -8.39
CA LYS A 133 3.14 -24.30 -8.14
C LYS A 133 2.62 -23.35 -7.04
N ASN A 134 3.52 -22.77 -6.24
CA ASN A 134 3.18 -21.86 -5.15
C ASN A 134 2.74 -20.46 -5.61
N ILE A 135 2.96 -20.09 -6.88
CA ILE A 135 2.74 -18.72 -7.39
C ILE A 135 1.34 -18.51 -7.99
N ARG A 136 0.60 -19.59 -8.28
CA ARG A 136 -0.81 -19.50 -8.75
C ARG A 136 -1.74 -18.73 -7.79
N ARG A 137 -1.29 -18.38 -6.58
CA ARG A 137 -2.02 -17.59 -5.58
C ARG A 137 -1.97 -16.07 -5.82
N ASN A 138 -1.04 -15.58 -6.64
CA ASN A 138 -0.93 -14.17 -7.03
C ASN A 138 -1.73 -13.88 -8.32
N TYR A 139 -2.49 -14.86 -8.76
CA TYR A 139 -3.49 -14.75 -9.81
C TYR A 139 -4.86 -14.76 -9.13
N GLY A 140 -5.75 -13.89 -9.55
CA GLY A 140 -7.03 -13.68 -8.91
C GLY A 140 -7.62 -12.32 -9.28
N GLU A 141 -8.68 -11.95 -8.57
CA GLU A 141 -9.34 -10.66 -8.75
C GLU A 141 -8.88 -9.66 -7.68
N TYR A 142 -8.65 -8.43 -8.12
CA TYR A 142 -8.13 -7.33 -7.33
C TYR A 142 -9.05 -6.13 -7.48
N ALA A 143 -9.54 -5.62 -6.36
CA ALA A 143 -10.25 -4.35 -6.33
C ALA A 143 -9.25 -3.20 -6.30
N LEU A 144 -9.32 -2.34 -7.31
CA LEU A 144 -8.50 -1.16 -7.47
C LEU A 144 -9.33 0.09 -7.14
N SER A 145 -8.70 1.08 -6.53
CA SER A 145 -9.29 2.39 -6.30
C SER A 145 -8.57 3.44 -7.13
N GLU A 146 -9.29 4.50 -7.52
CA GLU A 146 -8.68 5.69 -8.13
C GLU A 146 -7.58 6.22 -7.20
N GLY A 147 -6.38 6.40 -7.75
CA GLY A 147 -5.21 6.71 -6.95
C GLY A 147 -3.95 6.85 -7.79
N ALA A 148 -3.01 7.66 -7.30
CA ALA A 148 -1.78 7.92 -8.01
C ALA A 148 -0.89 6.66 -8.06
N CYS A 149 -0.60 6.22 -9.27
CA CYS A 149 0.41 5.22 -9.57
C CYS A 149 1.82 5.71 -9.23
N ILE A 150 2.49 5.05 -8.27
CA ILE A 150 3.90 5.28 -7.97
C ILE A 150 4.72 4.27 -8.78
N HIS A 151 5.38 4.69 -9.87
CA HIS A 151 6.27 3.79 -10.61
C HIS A 151 7.61 3.62 -9.89
N GLY A 152 8.10 2.38 -9.89
CA GLY A 152 9.39 1.97 -9.31
C GLY A 152 10.59 2.70 -9.91
N GLY A 153 11.58 2.98 -9.05
CA GLY A 153 12.88 3.54 -9.42
C GLY A 153 13.25 4.77 -8.59
N GLU A 154 12.66 5.92 -8.89
CA GLU A 154 13.01 7.20 -8.23
C GLU A 154 11.99 7.66 -7.18
N ALA A 155 10.71 7.30 -7.30
CA ALA A 155 9.68 7.71 -6.34
C ALA A 155 9.56 6.76 -5.12
N VAL A 156 10.09 5.53 -5.20
CA VAL A 156 10.26 4.63 -4.04
C VAL A 156 11.36 5.15 -3.09
N ARG A 157 12.15 6.16 -3.50
CA ARG A 157 13.02 6.91 -2.58
C ARG A 157 12.30 8.01 -1.80
N ALA A 158 11.05 8.36 -2.13
CA ALA A 158 10.31 9.41 -1.46
C ALA A 158 9.11 8.90 -0.62
N ALA A 159 8.53 7.77 -0.98
CA ALA A 159 7.70 7.02 -0.05
C ALA A 159 8.65 6.24 0.87
N LEU A 160 8.99 6.82 2.02
CA LEU A 160 9.69 6.09 3.07
C LEU A 160 8.98 4.73 3.25
N PRO A 161 9.70 3.60 3.25
CA PRO A 161 9.08 2.31 3.52
C PRO A 161 8.25 2.43 4.80
N PRO A 162 7.09 1.75 4.90
CA PRO A 162 6.29 1.81 6.12
C PRO A 162 7.22 1.54 7.31
N PRO A 163 7.16 2.37 8.35
CA PRO A 163 8.11 2.23 9.44
C PRO A 163 7.98 0.84 10.06
N THR A 164 9.10 0.25 10.45
CA THR A 164 9.09 -0.96 11.26
C THR A 164 8.42 -0.62 12.59
N VAL A 165 7.53 -1.51 13.05
CA VAL A 165 6.81 -1.43 14.32
C VAL A 165 6.99 -2.73 15.08
N VAL A 166 6.80 -2.67 16.40
CA VAL A 166 6.52 -3.86 17.19
C VAL A 166 5.02 -4.12 17.12
N SER A 167 4.63 -5.35 16.80
CA SER A 167 3.24 -5.79 16.82
C SER A 167 3.02 -6.78 17.93
N VAL A 168 1.96 -6.60 18.71
CA VAL A 168 1.47 -7.53 19.71
C VAL A 168 0.12 -8.06 19.21
N HIS A 169 0.04 -9.36 18.99
CA HIS A 169 -1.16 -10.04 18.54
C HIS A 169 -1.68 -10.97 19.63
N TYR A 170 -2.94 -10.82 20.02
CA TYR A 170 -3.63 -11.71 20.94
C TYR A 170 -4.79 -12.41 20.24
N LEU A 171 -4.87 -13.72 20.44
CA LEU A 171 -6.07 -14.50 20.18
C LEU A 171 -6.77 -14.76 21.51
N VAL A 172 -8.05 -14.39 21.60
CA VAL A 172 -8.84 -14.38 22.83
C VAL A 172 -10.16 -15.12 22.59
N ARG A 173 -10.68 -15.78 23.62
CA ARG A 173 -11.95 -16.53 23.49
C ARG A 173 -13.18 -15.62 23.34
N GLU A 174 -13.18 -14.47 24.00
CA GLU A 174 -14.21 -13.42 23.84
C GLU A 174 -14.25 -12.95 22.38
N ARG A 175 -15.45 -12.74 21.83
CA ARG A 175 -15.63 -12.35 20.42
C ARG A 175 -16.16 -10.94 20.24
N ALA A 176 -16.73 -10.31 21.26
CA ALA A 176 -17.29 -8.97 21.17
C ALA A 176 -16.18 -7.90 21.06
N PRO A 177 -16.03 -7.19 19.92
CA PRO A 177 -14.90 -6.26 19.73
C PRO A 177 -14.84 -5.12 20.74
N ALA A 178 -16.01 -4.59 21.15
CA ALA A 178 -16.10 -3.55 22.18
C ALA A 178 -15.58 -4.05 23.54
N HIS A 179 -15.94 -5.29 23.91
CA HIS A 179 -15.49 -5.87 25.16
C HIS A 179 -13.98 -6.21 25.12
N LEU A 180 -13.46 -6.68 23.98
CA LEU A 180 -12.02 -6.90 23.77
C LEU A 180 -11.22 -5.60 23.87
N ALA A 181 -11.76 -4.50 23.33
CA ALA A 181 -11.11 -3.19 23.43
C ALA A 181 -10.95 -2.78 24.89
N GLU A 182 -12.00 -2.94 25.70
CA GLU A 182 -11.99 -2.57 27.12
C GLU A 182 -11.12 -3.49 27.99
N THR A 183 -11.20 -4.80 27.76
CA THR A 183 -10.63 -5.81 28.67
C THR A 183 -9.24 -6.28 28.30
N VAL A 184 -8.80 -6.07 27.05
CA VAL A 184 -7.50 -6.52 26.54
C VAL A 184 -6.71 -5.35 25.96
N ALA A 185 -7.26 -4.64 24.97
CA ALA A 185 -6.52 -3.59 24.27
C ALA A 185 -6.13 -2.43 25.21
N LEU A 186 -7.10 -1.86 25.94
CA LEU A 186 -6.85 -0.73 26.85
C LEU A 186 -5.84 -1.05 27.97
N PRO A 187 -5.89 -2.20 28.66
CA PRO A 187 -4.85 -2.58 29.62
C PRO A 187 -3.45 -2.67 28.98
N VAL A 188 -3.35 -3.28 27.80
CA VAL A 188 -2.09 -3.40 27.06
C VAL A 188 -1.56 -2.02 26.67
N GLU A 189 -2.39 -1.17 26.08
CA GLU A 189 -2.02 0.20 25.70
C GLU A 189 -1.58 1.03 26.91
N ARG A 190 -2.24 0.87 28.07
CA ARG A 190 -1.89 1.59 29.31
C ARG A 190 -0.51 1.21 29.84
N VAL A 191 -0.11 -0.05 29.67
CA VAL A 191 1.23 -0.50 30.06
C VAL A 191 2.25 -0.01 29.03
N LEU A 192 1.99 -0.24 27.75
CA LEU A 192 2.92 0.12 26.67
C LEU A 192 3.14 1.62 26.52
N SER A 193 2.12 2.46 26.75
CA SER A 193 2.25 3.93 26.68
C SER A 193 3.27 4.54 27.64
N ARG A 194 3.78 3.77 28.60
CA ARG A 194 4.84 4.19 29.53
C ARG A 194 6.25 4.02 28.96
N LEU A 195 6.38 3.26 27.86
CA LEU A 195 7.67 3.03 27.22
C LEU A 195 8.22 4.35 26.66
N ALA A 196 9.53 4.56 26.85
CA ALA A 196 10.22 5.69 26.27
C ALA A 196 10.22 5.58 24.73
N ARG A 197 10.30 6.74 24.06
CA ARG A 197 10.44 6.86 22.60
C ARG A 197 9.26 6.35 21.76
N ILE A 198 8.09 6.05 22.33
CA ILE A 198 6.91 5.76 21.51
C ILE A 198 6.50 7.02 20.75
N THR A 199 6.38 6.91 19.43
CA THR A 199 5.83 7.96 18.55
C THR A 199 4.40 7.68 18.14
N ARG A 200 4.03 6.39 18.06
CA ARG A 200 2.67 5.96 17.74
C ARG A 200 2.33 4.67 18.47
N LEU A 201 1.12 4.62 18.98
CA LEU A 201 0.49 3.44 19.55
C LEU A 201 -0.91 3.34 18.95
N ALA A 202 -1.23 2.20 18.36
CA ALA A 202 -2.55 1.97 17.76
C ALA A 202 -3.00 0.54 18.06
N SER A 203 -4.28 0.35 18.36
CA SER A 203 -4.88 -0.97 18.48
C SER A 203 -6.05 -1.16 17.53
N ALA A 204 -6.32 -2.42 17.20
CA ALA A 204 -7.50 -2.85 16.49
C ALA A 204 -8.05 -4.11 17.17
N THR A 205 -9.37 -4.18 17.31
CA THR A 205 -10.06 -5.36 17.83
C THR A 205 -11.03 -5.90 16.79
N THR A 206 -10.98 -7.20 16.58
CA THR A 206 -11.91 -7.94 15.73
C THR A 206 -12.31 -9.24 16.44
N ASN A 207 -13.20 -10.03 15.86
CA ASN A 207 -13.83 -11.20 16.51
C ASN A 207 -12.81 -12.19 17.13
N GLY A 208 -12.46 -12.01 18.41
CA GLY A 208 -11.48 -12.83 19.11
C GLY A 208 -10.02 -12.43 18.91
N VAL A 209 -9.75 -11.30 18.27
CA VAL A 209 -8.39 -10.84 17.96
C VAL A 209 -8.18 -9.42 18.46
N VAL A 210 -7.02 -9.20 19.07
CA VAL A 210 -6.53 -7.86 19.44
C VAL A 210 -5.14 -7.69 18.89
N ASP A 211 -4.97 -6.68 18.03
CA ASP A 211 -3.67 -6.27 17.54
C ASP A 211 -3.29 -4.92 18.14
N VAL A 212 -2.05 -4.79 18.60
CA VAL A 212 -1.48 -3.52 19.04
C VAL A 212 -0.18 -3.28 18.29
N GLU A 213 -0.06 -2.14 17.63
CA GLU A 213 1.15 -1.69 16.94
C GLU A 213 1.82 -0.55 17.70
N ILE A 214 3.12 -0.68 17.91
CA ILE A 214 3.96 0.32 18.56
C ILE A 214 5.06 0.75 17.60
N GLN A 215 5.08 2.04 17.29
CA GLN A 215 6.16 2.69 16.56
C GLN A 215 7.03 3.48 17.53
N PHE A 216 8.34 3.32 17.42
CA PHE A 216 9.32 4.07 18.20
C PHE A 216 9.89 5.24 17.39
N GLU A 217 10.53 6.16 18.08
CA GLU A 217 11.29 7.26 17.49
C GLU A 217 12.53 6.70 16.76
N GLY A 218 12.65 7.02 15.48
CA GLY A 218 13.66 6.45 14.60
C GLY A 218 13.26 5.06 14.09
N GLU A 219 14.25 4.20 13.87
CA GLU A 219 14.02 2.81 13.46
C GLU A 219 13.65 1.95 14.69
N THR A 220 12.58 1.17 14.59
CA THR A 220 12.19 0.19 15.62
C THR A 220 13.11 -1.02 15.53
N THR A 221 13.75 -1.37 16.63
CA THR A 221 14.81 -2.38 16.69
C THR A 221 14.43 -3.62 17.50
N ALA A 222 15.28 -4.66 17.46
CA ALA A 222 15.14 -5.84 18.31
C ALA A 222 15.20 -5.53 19.82
N ARG A 223 15.84 -4.43 20.22
CA ARG A 223 15.86 -3.96 21.61
C ARG A 223 14.50 -3.44 22.03
N ASP A 224 13.82 -2.71 21.15
CA ASP A 224 12.46 -2.21 21.41
C ASP A 224 11.48 -3.39 21.50
N LEU A 225 11.61 -4.40 20.63
CA LEU A 225 10.88 -5.68 20.73
C LEU A 225 11.07 -6.36 22.09
N ALA A 226 12.32 -6.52 22.55
CA ALA A 226 12.61 -7.14 23.84
C ALA A 226 12.01 -6.35 25.02
N THR A 227 11.97 -5.02 24.91
CA THR A 227 11.37 -4.14 25.92
C THR A 227 9.85 -4.29 25.95
N VAL A 228 9.20 -4.31 24.78
CA VAL A 228 7.75 -4.57 24.67
C VAL A 228 7.41 -5.94 25.24
N LEU A 229 8.18 -6.98 24.94
CA LEU A 229 7.99 -8.32 25.50
C LEU A 229 8.00 -8.29 27.04
N ALA A 230 8.99 -7.62 27.64
CA ALA A 230 9.11 -7.54 29.09
C ALA A 230 7.96 -6.77 29.78
N GLU A 231 7.43 -5.73 29.14
CA GLU A 231 6.27 -5.00 29.65
C GLU A 231 4.96 -5.79 29.48
N ILE A 232 4.80 -6.47 28.35
CA ILE A 232 3.62 -7.29 28.06
C ILE A 232 3.47 -8.46 29.04
N ASP A 233 4.58 -9.00 29.55
CA ASP A 233 4.56 -10.05 30.58
C ASP A 233 4.06 -9.56 31.94
N GLN A 234 4.01 -8.25 32.17
CA GLN A 234 3.47 -7.64 33.39
C GLN A 234 1.98 -7.28 33.27
N VAL A 235 1.38 -7.46 32.09
CA VAL A 235 -0.04 -7.14 31.87
C VAL A 235 -0.90 -8.21 32.53
N HIS A 236 -1.66 -7.80 33.54
CA HIS A 236 -2.69 -8.65 34.15
C HIS A 236 -4.05 -8.36 33.51
N PHE A 237 -4.65 -9.38 32.92
CA PHE A 237 -6.03 -9.33 32.46
C PHE A 237 -6.99 -9.72 33.58
N GLY A 238 -8.24 -9.23 33.53
CA GLY A 238 -9.27 -9.63 34.49
C GLY A 238 -9.60 -11.12 34.42
N GLU A 239 -10.17 -11.69 35.49
CA GLU A 239 -10.43 -13.14 35.63
C GLU A 239 -11.30 -13.75 34.52
N ASN A 240 -12.07 -12.93 33.80
CA ASN A 240 -12.95 -13.36 32.72
C ASN A 240 -12.28 -13.36 31.33
N VAL A 241 -11.03 -12.94 31.21
CA VAL A 241 -10.31 -12.87 29.94
C VAL A 241 -9.47 -14.13 29.75
N GLN A 242 -9.86 -14.98 28.79
CA GLN A 242 -9.10 -16.16 28.41
C GLN A 242 -8.28 -15.89 27.14
N ILE A 243 -6.98 -15.63 27.31
CA ILE A 243 -6.02 -15.54 26.21
C ILE A 243 -5.72 -16.96 25.71
N ILE A 244 -5.92 -17.21 24.41
CA ILE A 244 -5.63 -18.48 23.74
C ILE A 244 -4.17 -18.49 23.28
N SER A 245 -3.73 -17.42 22.63
CA SER A 245 -2.35 -17.25 22.19
C SER A 245 -1.93 -15.79 22.16
N ARG A 246 -0.62 -15.58 22.16
CA ARG A 246 0.03 -14.27 22.08
C ARG A 246 1.26 -14.37 21.20
N ALA A 247 1.43 -13.44 20.27
CA ALA A 247 2.63 -13.27 19.47
C ALA A 247 3.13 -11.82 19.58
N VAL A 248 4.45 -11.64 19.63
CA VAL A 248 5.08 -10.33 19.60
C VAL A 248 6.23 -10.37 18.60
N GLU A 249 6.22 -9.47 17.63
CA GLU A 249 7.20 -9.50 16.52
C GLU A 249 7.49 -8.11 15.97
N LEU A 250 8.60 -8.01 15.23
CA LEU A 250 8.89 -6.85 14.39
C LEU A 250 8.27 -7.05 13.02
N ARG A 251 7.53 -6.05 12.55
CA ARG A 251 6.98 -6.05 11.19
C ARG A 251 6.81 -4.62 10.68
N LEU A 252 6.41 -4.47 9.42
CA LEU A 252 6.07 -3.17 8.86
C LEU A 252 4.71 -2.68 9.39
N ALA A 253 4.57 -1.37 9.60
CA ALA A 253 3.33 -0.74 10.07
C ALA A 253 2.14 -1.02 9.13
N ARG A 254 0.94 -1.21 9.69
CA ARG A 254 -0.29 -1.25 8.87
C ARG A 254 -0.60 0.13 8.32
N ILE A 255 -1.04 0.17 7.06
CA ILE A 255 -1.49 1.38 6.40
C ILE A 255 -2.94 1.66 6.85
N PRO A 256 -3.21 2.79 7.53
CA PRO A 256 -4.56 3.12 7.96
C PRO A 256 -5.51 3.20 6.75
N GLY A 257 -6.67 2.54 6.83
CA GLY A 257 -7.69 2.55 5.77
C GLY A 257 -7.72 1.30 4.87
N TYR A 258 -6.71 0.43 4.94
CA TYR A 258 -6.74 -0.89 4.34
C TYR A 258 -7.12 -1.94 5.41
N SER A 259 -8.38 -1.89 5.89
CA SER A 259 -8.97 -3.07 6.52
C SER A 259 -9.30 -4.06 5.41
N GLU A 260 -8.92 -5.33 5.56
CA GLU A 260 -9.20 -6.43 4.62
C GLU A 260 -10.57 -6.27 3.93
N VAL A 261 -10.56 -5.64 2.74
CA VAL A 261 -11.67 -5.78 1.81
C VAL A 261 -11.50 -7.21 1.34
N GLY A 262 -12.29 -8.09 1.96
CA GLY A 262 -12.20 -9.52 1.80
C GLY A 262 -12.12 -9.89 0.32
N LYS A 263 -11.26 -10.86 0.04
CA LYS A 263 -11.41 -11.69 -1.16
C LYS A 263 -12.87 -12.12 -1.24
N LEU A 264 -13.54 -11.75 -2.33
CA LEU A 264 -14.83 -12.32 -2.72
C LEU A 264 -14.65 -13.79 -3.09
#